data_AF-A0A1B7WHR5-F1
#
_entry.id   AF-A0A1B7WHR5-F1
#
_cell.length_a   1.000
_cell.length_b   1.000
_cell.length_c   1.000
_cell.angle_alpha   90.00
_cell.angle_beta   90.00
_cell.angle_gamma   90.00
#
_symmetry.space_group_name_H-M   'P 1'
#
loop_
_entity.id
_entity.type
_entity.pdbx_description
1 polymer ?
#
loop_
_entity_poly.entity_id
_entity_poly.type
_entity_poly.pdbx_seq_one_letter_code
_entity_poly.pdbx_strand_id
1 'polypeptide(L)'
;METFCLSRGLAVDDWVSEIGGGLNFKRKKFLSIMLSMLKGEISTIVVAHKDRMCRFAFDFIMELASSVRCQIIVANQESLSPQQELVEDLMAIIHCFSCRLYGLRNYSKEIKDNLKNAIDKPVQDMSVLDSKEIQC
;
A
#
# COMPACT_ATOMS: atom_id res chain seq x y z
N MET A 1 22.08 -9.69 6.64
CA MET A 1 21.61 -8.38 7.12
C MET A 1 22.45 -7.84 8.27
N GLU A 2 22.65 -8.59 9.35
CA GLU A 2 23.52 -8.18 10.49
C GLU A 2 24.93 -7.75 10.05
N THR A 3 25.60 -8.58 9.25
CA THR A 3 26.93 -8.28 8.69
C THR A 3 26.94 -7.01 7.84
N PHE A 4 25.87 -6.74 7.09
CA PHE A 4 25.72 -5.52 6.29
C PHE A 4 25.62 -4.29 7.20
N CYS A 5 24.76 -4.34 8.22
CA CYS A 5 24.61 -3.23 9.18
C CYS A 5 25.92 -2.96 9.93
N LEU A 6 26.59 -4.01 10.42
CA LEU A 6 27.88 -3.92 11.08
C LEU A 6 28.96 -3.31 10.17
N SER A 7 29.04 -3.76 8.91
CA SER A 7 30.01 -3.22 7.93
C SER A 7 29.80 -1.73 7.62
N ARG A 8 28.58 -1.22 7.81
CA ARG A 8 28.23 0.20 7.64
C ARG A 8 28.31 1.00 8.94
N GLY A 9 28.70 0.39 10.06
CA GLY A 9 28.74 1.04 11.37
C GLY A 9 27.35 1.41 11.91
N LEU A 10 26.30 0.73 11.45
CA LEU A 10 24.94 0.96 11.91
C LEU A 10 24.67 0.10 13.15
N ALA A 11 24.36 0.76 14.28
CA ALA A 11 23.78 0.11 15.45
C ALA A 11 22.28 -0.08 15.20
N VAL A 12 21.82 -1.34 15.16
CA VAL A 12 20.41 -1.68 14.91
C VAL A 12 19.71 -1.86 16.25
N ASP A 13 18.69 -1.04 16.52
CA ASP A 13 17.92 -1.09 17.76
C ASP A 13 16.90 -2.24 17.79
N ASP A 14 16.27 -2.55 16.65
CA ASP A 14 15.24 -3.58 16.56
C ASP A 14 15.25 -4.33 15.20
N TRP A 15 14.93 -5.62 15.25
CA TRP A 15 14.88 -6.53 14.11
C TRP A 15 13.45 -6.98 13.85
N VAL A 16 12.82 -6.37 12.85
CA VAL A 16 11.41 -6.63 12.54
C VAL A 16 11.27 -7.58 11.34
N SER A 17 10.59 -8.71 11.56
CA SER A 17 10.19 -9.64 10.50
C SER A 17 8.67 -9.78 10.44
N GLU A 18 8.11 -9.82 9.23
CA GLU A 18 6.67 -9.98 9.00
C GLU A 18 6.40 -10.91 7.84
N ILE A 19 5.37 -11.75 7.99
CA ILE A 19 4.85 -12.60 6.93
C ILE A 19 3.68 -11.87 6.27
N GLY A 20 3.80 -11.61 4.97
CA GLY A 20 2.72 -11.04 4.17
C GLY A 20 3.24 -10.51 2.83
N GLY A 21 2.38 -10.54 1.81
CA GLY A 21 2.74 -10.13 0.46
C GLY A 21 3.10 -8.64 0.35
N GLY A 22 4.00 -8.32 -0.58
CA GLY A 22 4.46 -6.95 -0.83
C GLY A 22 3.35 -6.00 -1.32
N LEU A 23 2.21 -6.54 -1.77
CA LEU A 23 1.01 -5.79 -2.13
C LEU A 23 0.14 -5.37 -0.93
N ASN A 24 0.34 -5.99 0.23
CA ASN A 24 -0.48 -5.73 1.41
C ASN A 24 0.09 -4.59 2.26
N PHE A 25 -0.41 -3.38 2.06
CA PHE A 25 -0.08 -2.21 2.88
C PHE A 25 -0.77 -2.20 4.25
N LYS A 26 -1.67 -3.15 4.55
CA LYS A 26 -2.33 -3.29 5.85
C LYS A 26 -1.62 -4.27 6.79
N ARG A 27 -0.43 -4.72 6.41
CA ARG A 27 0.49 -5.48 7.26
C ARG A 27 0.75 -4.73 8.57
N LYS A 28 0.57 -5.40 9.71
CA LYS A 28 0.53 -4.76 11.03
C LYS A 28 1.89 -4.16 11.39
N LYS A 29 2.97 -4.90 11.16
CA LYS A 29 4.32 -4.42 11.51
C LYS A 29 4.77 -3.35 10.51
N PHE A 30 4.50 -3.54 9.22
CA PHE A 30 4.71 -2.52 8.20
C PHE A 30 4.04 -1.19 8.56
N LEU A 31 2.73 -1.19 8.89
CA LEU A 31 2.01 0.02 9.30
C LEU A 31 2.62 0.65 10.56
N SER A 32 2.99 -0.16 11.54
CA SER A 32 3.64 0.33 12.76
C SER A 32 4.94 1.07 12.44
N ILE A 33 5.79 0.51 11.59
CA ILE A 33 7.05 1.14 11.15
C ILE A 33 6.75 2.44 10.40
N MET A 34 5.79 2.44 9.46
CA MET A 34 5.44 3.64 8.69
C MET A 34 4.90 4.76 9.59
N LEU A 35 4.06 4.44 10.58
CA LEU A 35 3.54 5.42 11.51
C LEU A 35 4.62 5.96 12.45
N SER A 36 5.49 5.10 12.98
CA SER A 36 6.62 5.53 13.81
C SER A 36 7.64 6.37 13.03
N MET A 37 7.89 6.03 11.76
CA MET A 37 8.67 6.85 10.83
C MET A 37 8.04 8.24 10.69
N LEU A 38 6.73 8.32 10.42
CA LEU A 38 6.02 9.60 10.27
C LEU A 38 5.98 10.45 11.54
N LYS A 39 6.02 9.81 12.72
CA LYS A 39 6.16 10.50 14.01
C LYS A 39 7.58 11.02 14.27
N GLY A 40 8.56 10.66 13.43
CA GLY A 40 9.96 10.98 13.62
C GLY A 40 10.67 10.13 14.68
N GLU A 41 10.06 9.00 15.09
CA GLU A 41 10.65 8.06 16.05
C GLU A 41 11.76 7.20 15.42
N ILE A 42 11.75 7.07 14.09
CA ILE A 42 12.70 6.25 13.33
C ILE A 42 13.52 7.14 12.40
N SER A 43 14.83 7.17 12.61
CA SER A 43 15.78 7.92 11.78
C SER A 43 16.24 7.14 10.54
N THR A 44 16.38 5.82 10.65
CA THR A 44 16.89 4.97 9.58
C THR A 44 16.14 3.64 9.52
N ILE A 45 15.71 3.26 8.32
CA ILE A 45 15.10 1.95 8.05
C ILE A 45 16.04 1.20 7.09
N VAL A 46 16.48 0.01 7.49
CA VAL A 46 17.32 -0.84 6.63
C VAL A 46 16.50 -2.03 6.13
N VAL A 47 16.43 -2.20 4.81
CA VAL A 47 15.70 -3.31 4.17
C VAL A 47 16.64 -4.11 3.28
N ALA A 48 16.43 -5.43 3.22
CA ALA A 48 17.22 -6.29 2.35
C ALA A 48 17.00 -5.94 0.86
N HIS A 49 15.73 -5.74 0.49
CA HIS A 49 15.28 -5.41 -0.88
C HIS A 49 14.10 -4.46 -0.85
N LYS A 50 13.90 -3.73 -1.95
CA LYS A 50 12.71 -2.91 -2.19
C LYS A 50 11.42 -3.72 -2.03
N ASP A 51 11.38 -4.89 -2.68
CA ASP A 51 10.23 -5.80 -2.69
C ASP A 51 9.82 -6.34 -1.31
N ARG A 52 10.78 -6.45 -0.37
CA ARG A 52 10.48 -6.88 1.00
C ARG A 52 9.71 -5.80 1.76
N MET A 53 9.95 -4.54 1.41
CA MET A 53 9.22 -3.42 1.96
C MET A 53 7.85 -3.30 1.32
N CYS A 54 7.77 -3.26 -0.01
CA CYS A 54 6.52 -3.18 -0.77
C CYS A 54 6.76 -3.52 -2.24
N ARG A 55 5.73 -4.01 -2.93
CA ARG A 55 5.82 -4.33 -4.37
C ARG A 55 5.59 -3.10 -5.27
N PHE A 56 4.83 -2.14 -4.78
CA PHE A 56 4.56 -0.86 -5.44
C PHE A 56 4.78 0.30 -4.47
N ALA A 57 4.82 1.52 -5.02
CA ALA A 57 4.92 2.76 -4.23
C ALA A 57 6.20 2.87 -3.38
N PHE A 58 7.26 2.10 -3.69
CA PHE A 58 8.54 2.23 -2.99
C PHE A 58 9.12 3.64 -3.11
N ASP A 59 9.11 4.21 -4.32
CA ASP A 59 9.62 5.57 -4.54
C ASP A 59 8.79 6.63 -3.80
N PHE A 60 7.47 6.42 -3.70
CA PHE A 60 6.60 7.27 -2.87
C PHE A 60 6.95 7.17 -1.39
N ILE A 61 7.23 5.96 -0.88
CA ILE A 61 7.66 5.78 0.51
C ILE A 61 9.04 6.41 0.75
N MET A 62 9.96 6.37 -0.21
CA MET A 62 11.24 7.08 -0.09
C MET A 62 11.06 8.60 -0.01
N GLU A 63 10.17 9.16 -0.82
CA GLU A 63 9.87 10.60 -0.76
C GLU A 63 9.23 10.97 0.58
N LEU A 64 8.30 10.13 1.07
CA LEU A 64 7.67 10.30 2.37
C LEU A 64 8.69 10.24 3.51
N ALA A 65 9.61 9.28 3.49
CA ALA A 65 10.68 9.16 4.47
C ALA A 65 11.60 10.40 4.45
N SER A 66 11.95 10.87 3.25
CA SER A 66 12.78 12.08 3.07
C SER A 66 12.12 13.32 3.67
N SER A 67 10.79 13.44 3.55
CA SER A 67 10.03 14.56 4.13
C SER A 67 10.11 14.63 5.67
N VAL A 68 10.31 13.49 6.34
CA VAL A 68 10.43 13.38 7.80
C VAL A 68 11.86 13.15 8.27
N ARG A 69 12.86 13.38 7.40
CA ARG A 69 14.30 13.16 7.67
C ARG A 69 14.64 11.72 8.07
N CYS A 70 13.84 10.75 7.59
CA CYS A 70 14.13 9.33 7.74
C CYS A 70 14.87 8.82 6.50
N GLN A 71 15.93 8.03 6.69
CA GLN A 71 16.69 7.42 5.61
C GLN A 71 16.29 5.95 5.42
N ILE A 72 15.95 5.56 4.19
CA ILE A 72 15.75 4.16 3.83
C ILE A 72 17.00 3.63 3.12
N ILE A 73 17.62 2.60 3.69
CA ILE A 73 18.82 1.95 3.15
C ILE A 73 18.45 0.58 2.62
N VAL A 74 18.69 0.35 1.32
CA VAL A 74 18.48 -0.96 0.69
C VAL A 74 19.82 -1.68 0.59
N ALA A 75 19.93 -2.84 1.25
CA ALA A 75 21.16 -3.63 1.24
C ALA A 75 21.41 -4.35 -0.10
N ASN A 76 20.36 -4.50 -0.92
CA ASN A 76 20.37 -5.15 -2.23
C ASN A 76 21.04 -6.53 -2.23
N GLN A 77 20.79 -7.32 -1.18
CA GLN A 77 21.38 -8.65 -0.99
C GLN A 77 20.73 -9.70 -1.92
N GLU A 78 21.05 -9.78 -3.21
CA GLU A 78 20.47 -10.74 -4.20
C GLU A 78 19.44 -11.74 -3.63
N SER A 79 18.20 -11.30 -3.43
CA SER A 79 17.09 -12.21 -3.19
C SER A 79 16.38 -12.32 -4.52
N LEU A 80 16.44 -13.51 -5.11
CA LEU A 80 15.43 -13.93 -6.06
C LEU A 80 14.10 -13.78 -5.34
N SER A 81 13.32 -12.73 -5.66
CA SER A 81 11.88 -12.84 -5.49
C SER A 81 11.53 -14.12 -6.26
N PRO A 82 11.08 -15.19 -5.58
CA PRO A 82 10.76 -16.43 -6.25
C PRO A 82 9.81 -16.05 -7.37
N GLN A 83 10.06 -16.45 -8.61
CA GLN A 83 9.19 -16.07 -9.74
C GLN A 83 7.70 -16.37 -9.40
N GLN A 84 7.48 -17.39 -8.55
CA GLN A 84 6.23 -17.70 -7.89
C GLN A 84 5.54 -16.53 -7.16
N GLU A 85 6.24 -15.77 -6.30
CA GLU A 85 5.66 -14.62 -5.59
C GLU A 85 5.20 -13.53 -6.57
N LEU A 86 5.97 -13.29 -7.63
CA LEU A 86 5.60 -12.32 -8.67
C LEU A 86 4.34 -12.76 -9.42
N VAL A 87 4.24 -14.05 -9.75
CA VAL A 87 3.05 -14.63 -10.40
C VAL A 87 1.83 -14.55 -9.48
N GLU A 88 1.98 -14.87 -8.20
CA GLU A 88 0.92 -14.77 -7.20
C GLU A 88 0.42 -13.32 -7.04
N ASP A 89 1.34 -12.36 -6.97
CA ASP A 89 1.01 -10.95 -6.91
C ASP A 89 0.28 -10.47 -8.18
N LEU A 90 0.72 -10.91 -9.36
CA LEU A 90 0.03 -10.61 -10.62
C LEU A 90 -1.39 -11.20 -10.64
N MET A 91 -1.54 -12.46 -10.22
CA MET A 91 -2.85 -13.12 -10.14
C MET A 91 -3.79 -12.39 -9.16
N ALA A 92 -3.27 -11.94 -8.01
CA ALA A 92 -4.04 -11.17 -7.05
C ALA A 92 -4.52 -9.82 -7.64
N ILE A 93 -3.66 -9.14 -8.39
CA ILE A 93 -3.99 -7.90 -9.10
C ILE A 93 -5.10 -8.16 -10.13
N ILE A 94 -4.90 -9.14 -11.02
CA ILE A 94 -5.88 -9.49 -12.06
C ILE A 94 -7.22 -9.86 -11.44
N HIS A 95 -7.22 -10.66 -10.38
CA HIS A 95 -8.43 -11.06 -9.67
C HIS A 95 -9.17 -9.84 -9.09
N CYS A 96 -8.45 -8.94 -8.41
CA CYS A 96 -9.01 -7.71 -7.84
C CYS A 96 -9.67 -6.84 -8.92
N PHE A 97 -8.98 -6.60 -10.04
CA PHE A 97 -9.52 -5.83 -11.16
C PHE A 97 -10.70 -6.53 -11.82
N SER A 98 -10.64 -7.85 -12.01
CA SER A 98 -11.73 -8.63 -12.58
C SER A 98 -12.99 -8.50 -11.73
N CYS A 99 -12.91 -8.74 -10.42
CA CYS A 99 -14.03 -8.60 -9.49
C CYS A 99 -14.63 -7.18 -9.51
N ARG A 100 -13.79 -6.16 -9.57
CA ARG A 100 -14.23 -4.75 -9.63
C ARG A 100 -14.90 -4.41 -10.97
N LEU A 101 -14.39 -4.92 -12.10
CA LEU A 101 -15.02 -4.77 -13.41
C LEU A 101 -16.38 -5.46 -13.47
N TYR A 102 -16.49 -6.67 -12.92
CA TYR A 102 -17.78 -7.37 -12.79
C TYR A 102 -18.76 -6.59 -11.90
N GLY A 103 -18.29 -6.09 -10.76
CA GLY A 103 -19.08 -5.24 -9.87
C GLY A 103 -19.59 -3.97 -10.56
N LEU A 104 -18.75 -3.29 -11.34
CA LEU A 104 -19.13 -2.11 -12.11
C LEU A 104 -20.17 -2.41 -13.19
N ARG A 105 -20.10 -3.59 -13.83
CA ARG A 105 -21.10 -4.03 -14.82
C ARG A 105 -22.46 -4.25 -14.16
N ASN A 106 -22.48 -4.85 -12.96
CA ASN A 106 -23.70 -5.05 -12.18
C ASN A 106 -24.25 -3.71 -11.68
N TYR A 107 -23.40 -2.84 -11.14
CA TYR A 107 -23.78 -1.51 -10.66
C TYR A 107 -24.28 -0.60 -11.79
N SER A 108 -23.65 -0.62 -12.97
CA SER A 108 -24.14 0.14 -14.12
C SER A 108 -25.49 -0.36 -14.61
N LYS A 109 -25.76 -1.67 -14.51
CA LYS A 109 -27.07 -2.25 -14.81
C LYS A 109 -28.11 -1.81 -13.76
N GLU A 110 -27.78 -1.91 -12.48
CA GLU A 110 -28.64 -1.50 -11.37
C GLU A 110 -28.94 0.00 -11.38
N ILE A 111 -27.96 0.87 -11.65
CA ILE A 111 -28.16 2.30 -11.89
C ILE A 111 -29.10 2.52 -13.07
N LYS A 112 -28.90 1.85 -14.21
CA LYS A 112 -29.76 2.00 -15.39
C LYS A 112 -31.20 1.58 -15.10
N ASP A 113 -31.37 0.49 -14.36
CA ASP A 113 -32.68 0.00 -13.95
C ASP A 113 -33.33 0.93 -12.91
N ASN A 114 -32.56 1.45 -11.95
CA ASN A 114 -33.02 2.43 -10.96
C ASN A 114 -33.32 3.80 -11.58
N LEU A 115 -32.55 4.28 -12.56
CA LEU A 115 -32.84 5.51 -13.31
C LEU A 115 -34.14 5.36 -14.12
N LYS A 116 -34.37 4.20 -14.76
CA LYS A 116 -35.66 3.92 -15.40
C LYS A 116 -36.80 3.97 -14.39
N ASN A 117 -36.64 3.33 -13.24
CA ASN A 117 -37.65 3.32 -12.18
C ASN A 117 -37.86 4.70 -11.51
N ALA A 118 -36.82 5.54 -11.42
CA ALA A 118 -36.89 6.89 -10.86
C ALA A 118 -37.47 7.92 -11.83
N ILE A 119 -37.28 7.74 -13.14
CA ILE A 119 -38.02 8.48 -14.18
C ILE A 119 -39.52 8.18 -14.06
N ASP A 120 -39.90 6.98 -13.60
CA ASP A 120 -41.28 6.59 -13.38
C ASP A 120 -41.88 7.09 -12.04
N LYS A 121 -41.08 7.53 -11.04
CA LYS A 121 -41.56 8.09 -9.75
C LYS A 121 -40.56 9.08 -9.10
N PRO A 122 -40.87 10.38 -8.97
CA PRO A 122 -39.96 11.35 -8.36
C PRO A 122 -40.30 11.62 -6.88
N VAL A 123 -39.32 11.55 -5.97
CA VAL A 123 -39.33 12.28 -4.68
C VAL A 123 -37.91 12.73 -4.31
N GLN A 124 -37.84 13.96 -3.81
CA GLN A 124 -36.69 14.77 -3.39
C GLN A 124 -36.21 14.42 -1.97
N ASP A 125 -34.89 14.38 -1.74
CA ASP A 125 -34.11 15.44 -1.05
C ASP A 125 -32.77 14.89 -0.51
N MET A 126 -31.74 15.75 -0.55
CA MET A 126 -30.38 15.51 -0.04
C MET A 126 -29.98 16.68 0.86
N SER A 127 -29.53 16.41 2.09
CA SER A 127 -28.74 17.35 2.89
C SER A 127 -27.31 16.85 3.00
N VAL A 128 -26.35 17.72 2.66
CA VAL A 128 -24.91 17.46 2.63
C VAL A 128 -24.26 18.04 3.88
N LEU A 129 -23.41 17.28 4.55
CA LEU A 129 -22.53 17.78 5.63
C LEU A 129 -21.14 18.06 5.04
N ASP A 130 -20.68 19.30 5.24
CA ASP A 130 -19.44 19.84 4.68
C ASP A 130 -18.20 19.20 5.33
N SER A 131 -17.43 18.48 4.52
CA SER A 131 -16.02 18.16 4.76
C SER A 131 -15.23 18.77 3.61
N LYS A 132 -14.01 19.26 3.88
CA LYS A 132 -13.12 19.74 2.81
C LYS A 132 -12.72 18.55 1.93
N GLU A 133 -13.56 18.29 0.94
CA GLU A 133 -13.34 17.28 -0.08
C GLU A 133 -12.36 17.87 -1.09
N ILE A 134 -11.16 17.30 -1.14
CA ILE A 134 -10.26 17.53 -2.27
C ILE A 134 -10.58 16.41 -3.25
N GLN A 135 -11.21 16.76 -4.37
CA GLN A 135 -11.41 15.84 -5.48
C GLN A 135 -10.09 15.69 -6.23
N CYS A 136 -9.58 14.46 -6.27
CA CYS A 136 -8.43 14.05 -7.07
C CYS A 136 -8.85 13.44 -8.41
#